data_AF-A0A965YAG4-F1
#
_entry.id   AF-A0A965YAG4-F1
#
_cell.length_a   1.000
_cell.length_b   1.000
_cell.length_c   1.000
_cell.angle_alpha   90.00
_cell.angle_beta   90.00
_cell.angle_gamma   90.00
#
_symmetry.space_group_name_H-M   'P 1'
#
loop_
_entity.id
_entity.type
_entity.pdbx_description
1 polymer ?
#
loop_
_entity_poly.entity_id
_entity_poly.type
_entity_poly.pdbx_seq_one_letter_code
_entity_poly.pdbx_strand_id
1 'polypeptide(L)'
;VSFLKKNTDKIIFISVKDEASQNLSQETKDYFKQLGSGVEKLGFRGSWVAIIKNEKIIFEKINNSGNAEITLNRDNYLNGMPISKDIFLHSSGKDHGNQSIIKINDVDYSRKLRGINVVVTDADLNVIDLINFDTHLGINGFSFSFY
;
A
#
# COMPACT_ATOMS: atom_id res chain seq x y z
N VAL A 1 -3.39 12.83 0.44
CA VAL A 1 -1.98 12.84 0.01
C VAL A 1 -0.98 13.39 1.05
N SER A 2 -1.39 14.25 1.99
CA SER A 2 -0.49 14.87 2.99
C SER A 2 0.35 13.88 3.80
N PHE A 3 -0.21 12.73 4.18
CA PHE A 3 0.50 11.66 4.88
C PHE A 3 1.70 11.13 4.07
N LEU A 4 1.51 10.84 2.79
CA LEU A 4 2.57 10.33 1.91
C LEU A 4 3.66 11.40 1.69
N LYS A 5 3.25 12.66 1.51
CA LYS A 5 4.17 13.80 1.36
C LYS A 5 5.02 14.10 2.60
N LYS A 6 4.64 13.62 3.79
CA LYS A 6 5.46 13.73 5.02
C LYS A 6 6.49 12.62 5.15
N ASN A 7 6.41 11.58 4.32
CA ASN A 7 7.22 10.37 4.40
C ASN A 7 8.02 10.14 3.10
N THR A 8 8.46 11.21 2.44
CA THR A 8 9.13 11.14 1.12
C THR A 8 10.52 10.49 1.17
N ASP A 9 11.18 10.57 2.32
CA ASP A 9 12.47 9.93 2.62
C ASP A 9 12.33 8.47 3.10
N LYS A 10 11.10 7.95 3.14
CA LYS A 10 10.76 6.63 3.70
C LYS A 10 10.42 5.61 2.60
N ILE A 11 10.29 4.36 3.02
CA ILE A 11 9.73 3.29 2.19
C ILE A 11 8.28 3.07 2.61
N ILE A 12 7.37 3.04 1.65
CA ILE A 12 5.93 2.94 1.91
C ILE A 12 5.39 1.71 1.20
N PHE A 13 4.68 0.87 1.94
CA PHE A 13 4.01 -0.33 1.46
C PHE A 13 2.50 -0.10 1.46
N ILE A 14 1.83 -0.52 0.39
CA ILE A 14 0.39 -0.37 0.23
C ILE A 14 -0.23 -1.73 -0.06
N SER A 15 -1.38 -1.98 0.57
CA SER A 15 -2.27 -3.09 0.23
C SER A 15 -3.74 -2.68 0.41
N VAL A 16 -4.56 -2.96 -0.59
CA VAL A 16 -6.01 -2.70 -0.56
C VAL A 16 -6.78 -3.88 0.01
N LYS A 17 -7.84 -3.60 0.77
CA LYS A 17 -8.88 -4.57 1.16
C LYS A 17 -10.25 -4.03 0.82
N ASP A 18 -11.14 -4.92 0.35
CA ASP A 18 -12.54 -4.64 0.00
C ASP A 18 -12.67 -3.72 -1.23
N GLU A 19 -12.50 -2.42 -1.05
CA GLU A 19 -12.77 -1.37 -2.05
C GLU A 19 -11.85 -0.16 -1.78
N ALA A 20 -11.16 0.35 -2.81
CA ALA A 20 -10.27 1.52 -2.71
C ALA A 20 -10.42 2.54 -3.85
N SER A 21 -11.34 2.32 -4.80
CA SER A 21 -11.41 3.04 -6.07
C SER A 21 -12.47 4.14 -6.11
N GLN A 22 -13.64 3.93 -5.47
CA GLN A 22 -14.82 4.78 -5.68
C GLN A 22 -14.64 6.21 -5.21
N ASN A 23 -14.14 6.42 -3.98
CA ASN A 23 -13.87 7.78 -3.47
C ASN A 23 -12.36 8.10 -3.45
N LEU A 24 -11.57 7.45 -4.32
CA LEU A 24 -10.20 7.88 -4.54
C LEU A 24 -10.22 9.21 -5.30
N SER A 25 -9.98 10.31 -4.58
CA SER A 25 -10.01 11.66 -5.14
C SER A 25 -9.06 11.83 -6.33
N GLN A 26 -9.42 12.73 -7.25
CA GLN A 26 -8.58 13.05 -8.40
C GLN A 26 -7.20 13.56 -7.96
N GLU A 27 -7.13 14.38 -6.92
CA GLU A 27 -5.86 14.83 -6.32
C GLU A 27 -4.97 13.65 -5.91
N THR A 28 -5.56 12.60 -5.32
CA THR A 28 -4.81 11.42 -4.90
C THR A 28 -4.36 10.59 -6.10
N LYS A 29 -5.21 10.42 -7.12
CA LYS A 29 -4.83 9.76 -8.38
C LYS A 29 -3.70 10.50 -9.08
N ASP A 30 -3.78 11.81 -9.18
CA ASP A 30 -2.75 12.64 -9.81
C ASP A 30 -1.43 12.57 -9.04
N TYR A 31 -1.47 12.57 -7.71
CA TYR A 31 -0.27 12.38 -6.89
C TYR A 31 0.36 11.00 -7.14
N PHE A 32 -0.41 9.91 -7.10
CA PHE A 32 0.12 8.58 -7.41
C PHE A 32 0.68 8.48 -8.85
N LYS A 33 0.02 9.11 -9.81
CA LYS A 33 0.52 9.20 -11.20
C LYS A 33 1.86 9.93 -11.29
N GLN A 34 2.07 11.00 -10.52
CA GLN A 34 3.36 11.68 -10.43
C GLN A 34 4.46 10.77 -9.85
N LEU A 35 4.10 9.85 -8.95
CA LEU A 35 5.01 8.81 -8.44
C LEU A 35 5.24 7.67 -9.45
N GLY A 36 4.53 7.65 -10.58
CA GLY A 36 4.62 6.61 -11.62
C GLY A 36 3.61 5.47 -11.52
N SER A 37 2.57 5.60 -10.68
CA SER A 37 1.49 4.61 -10.54
C SER A 37 0.46 4.71 -11.67
N GLY A 38 -0.14 3.56 -12.01
CA GLY A 38 -1.33 3.43 -12.85
C GLY A 38 -2.63 3.25 -12.05
N VAL A 39 -2.72 3.78 -10.82
CA VAL A 39 -3.87 3.59 -9.90
C VAL A 39 -5.22 4.00 -10.50
N GLU A 40 -5.25 4.84 -11.54
CA GLU A 40 -6.48 5.16 -12.28
C GLU A 40 -7.14 3.94 -12.93
N LYS A 41 -6.40 2.85 -13.12
CA LYS A 41 -6.88 1.57 -13.65
C LYS A 41 -7.49 0.67 -12.58
N LEU A 42 -7.40 1.04 -11.30
CA LEU A 42 -8.01 0.29 -10.21
C LEU A 42 -9.53 0.38 -10.32
N GLY A 43 -10.16 -0.76 -10.62
CA GLY A 43 -11.60 -0.88 -10.72
C GLY A 43 -12.27 -1.02 -9.36
N PHE A 44 -13.60 -0.96 -9.38
CA PHE A 44 -14.42 -1.24 -8.19
C PHE A 44 -14.04 -2.58 -7.59
N ARG A 45 -13.66 -2.57 -6.30
CA ARG A 45 -13.18 -3.75 -5.57
C ARG A 45 -11.98 -4.45 -6.22
N GLY A 46 -11.20 -3.74 -7.00
CA GLY A 46 -9.93 -4.24 -7.50
C GLY A 46 -8.91 -4.41 -6.36
N SER A 47 -7.96 -5.29 -6.59
CA SER A 47 -6.83 -5.55 -5.69
C SER A 47 -5.63 -4.72 -6.11
N TRP A 48 -4.93 -4.13 -5.14
CA TRP A 48 -3.77 -3.29 -5.40
C TRP A 48 -2.73 -3.44 -4.31
N VAL A 49 -1.49 -3.68 -4.73
CA VAL A 49 -0.29 -3.54 -3.90
C VAL A 49 0.70 -2.61 -4.57
N ALA A 50 1.40 -1.82 -3.77
CA ALA A 50 2.45 -0.94 -4.26
C ALA A 50 3.57 -0.76 -3.22
N ILE A 51 4.76 -0.46 -3.72
CA ILE A 51 5.93 -0.07 -2.91
C ILE A 51 6.44 1.25 -3.46
N ILE A 52 6.56 2.25 -2.58
CA ILE A 52 7.07 3.59 -2.90
C ILE A 52 8.39 3.78 -2.16
N LYS A 53 9.38 4.34 -2.85
CA LYS A 53 10.64 4.80 -2.26
C LYS A 53 11.13 6.01 -3.03
N ASN A 54 11.67 7.01 -2.33
CA ASN A 54 12.23 8.23 -2.94
C ASN A 54 11.25 8.87 -3.94
N GLU A 55 9.98 9.00 -3.52
CA GLU A 55 8.89 9.57 -4.33
C GLU A 55 8.67 8.87 -5.68
N LYS A 56 9.01 7.58 -5.77
CA LYS A 56 8.75 6.75 -6.94
C LYS A 56 8.12 5.42 -6.54
N ILE A 57 7.15 4.98 -7.34
CA ILE A 57 6.65 3.61 -7.31
C ILE A 57 7.75 2.71 -7.84
N ILE A 58 8.33 1.90 -6.96
CA ILE A 58 9.35 0.91 -7.32
C ILE A 58 8.75 -0.47 -7.56
N PHE A 59 7.49 -0.69 -7.17
CA PHE A 59 6.69 -1.85 -7.57
C PHE A 59 5.21 -1.51 -7.50
N GLU A 60 4.43 -2.03 -8.43
CA GLU A 60 2.98 -1.95 -8.43
C GLU A 60 2.37 -3.17 -9.09
N LYS A 61 1.27 -3.66 -8.52
CA LYS A 61 0.40 -4.65 -9.15
C LYS A 61 -1.06 -4.30 -8.88
N ILE A 62 -1.83 -4.17 -9.95
CA ILE A 62 -3.28 -3.96 -9.93
C ILE A 62 -3.94 -5.18 -10.57
N ASN A 63 -4.98 -5.73 -9.94
CA ASN A 63 -5.76 -6.83 -10.48
C ASN A 63 -7.26 -6.62 -10.18
N ASN A 64 -8.05 -6.39 -11.22
CA ASN A 64 -9.49 -6.13 -11.09
C ASN A 64 -10.36 -7.39 -11.11
N SER A 65 -9.75 -8.57 -11.24
CA SER A 65 -10.47 -9.85 -11.32
C SER A 65 -9.83 -10.94 -10.46
N GLY A 66 -9.01 -10.55 -9.48
CA GLY A 66 -8.31 -11.46 -8.59
C GLY A 66 -7.35 -10.74 -7.66
N ASN A 67 -6.35 -11.46 -7.18
CA ASN A 67 -5.44 -10.98 -6.15
C ASN A 67 -4.25 -10.20 -6.75
N ALA A 68 -3.71 -9.28 -5.97
CA ALA A 68 -2.45 -8.60 -6.23
C ALA A 68 -1.48 -8.90 -5.08
N GLU A 69 -0.28 -9.38 -5.41
CA GLU A 69 0.71 -9.79 -4.41
C GLU A 69 2.14 -9.74 -4.93
N ILE A 70 3.08 -9.70 -3.99
CA ILE A 70 4.52 -9.84 -4.20
C ILE A 70 5.15 -10.45 -2.94
N THR A 71 6.14 -11.33 -3.17
CA THR A 71 7.07 -11.81 -2.13
C THR A 71 8.46 -11.32 -2.48
N LEU A 72 9.14 -10.69 -1.51
CA LEU A 72 10.53 -10.29 -1.60
C LEU A 72 11.29 -10.98 -0.47
N ASN A 73 12.30 -11.77 -0.81
CA ASN A 73 13.14 -12.39 0.20
C ASN A 73 14.29 -11.45 0.57
N ARG A 74 14.75 -11.54 1.83
CA ARG A 74 15.98 -10.91 2.31
C ARG A 74 17.16 -11.22 1.37
N ASP A 75 18.09 -10.28 1.31
CA ASP A 75 19.32 -10.30 0.49
C ASP A 75 19.09 -10.16 -1.03
N ASN A 76 17.85 -9.92 -1.46
CA ASN A 76 17.53 -9.55 -2.83
C ASN A 76 17.51 -8.02 -3.04
N TYR A 77 17.27 -7.64 -4.30
CA TYR A 77 17.07 -6.25 -4.71
C TYR A 77 15.74 -6.07 -5.42
N LEU A 78 15.06 -4.97 -5.13
CA LEU A 78 13.90 -4.50 -5.90
C LEU A 78 14.24 -3.15 -6.51
N ASN A 79 14.41 -3.08 -7.84
CA ASN A 79 14.76 -1.83 -8.54
C ASN A 79 15.92 -1.07 -7.88
N GLY A 80 16.98 -1.79 -7.49
CA GLY A 80 18.17 -1.25 -6.85
C GLY A 80 18.03 -0.97 -5.34
N MET A 81 16.86 -1.18 -4.73
CA MET A 81 16.69 -1.17 -3.28
C MET A 81 17.09 -2.54 -2.69
N PRO A 82 18.07 -2.60 -1.77
CA PRO A 82 18.36 -3.83 -1.04
C PRO A 82 17.21 -4.18 -0.10
N ILE A 83 16.89 -5.47 -0.01
CA ILE A 83 15.84 -6.01 0.85
C ILE A 83 16.50 -6.63 2.08
N SER A 84 16.46 -5.95 3.22
CA SER A 84 17.10 -6.41 4.48
C SER A 84 16.21 -7.33 5.33
N LYS A 85 14.95 -7.53 4.94
CA LYS A 85 13.93 -8.33 5.64
C LYS A 85 12.99 -8.96 4.63
N ASP A 86 12.43 -10.14 4.93
CA ASP A 86 11.42 -10.74 4.06
C ASP A 86 10.18 -9.84 4.01
N ILE A 87 9.60 -9.63 2.84
CA ILE A 87 8.39 -8.81 2.66
C ILE A 87 7.38 -9.62 1.88
N PHE A 88 6.14 -9.61 2.36
CA PHE A 88 5.01 -10.15 1.62
C PHE A 88 3.87 -9.13 1.62
N LEU A 89 3.48 -8.70 0.42
CA LEU A 89 2.27 -7.89 0.24
C LEU A 89 1.22 -8.75 -0.44
N HIS A 90 0.01 -8.71 0.08
CA HIS A 90 -1.15 -9.31 -0.58
C HIS A 90 -2.37 -8.40 -0.41
N SER A 91 -3.12 -8.26 -1.50
CA SER A 91 -4.37 -7.53 -1.57
C SER A 91 -5.39 -8.39 -2.28
N SER A 92 -6.58 -8.44 -1.70
CA SER A 92 -7.77 -8.97 -2.33
C SER A 92 -8.98 -8.07 -2.08
N GLY A 93 -9.64 -7.68 -3.17
CA GLY A 93 -10.95 -7.04 -3.13
C GLY A 93 -12.02 -7.92 -2.50
N LYS A 94 -13.20 -7.34 -2.24
CA LYS A 94 -14.28 -8.02 -1.51
C LYS A 94 -14.63 -9.40 -2.07
N ASP A 95 -14.68 -9.49 -3.39
CA ASP A 95 -15.14 -10.67 -4.13
C ASP A 95 -14.01 -11.68 -4.40
N HIS A 96 -12.79 -11.40 -3.93
CA HIS A 96 -11.58 -12.19 -4.19
C HIS A 96 -10.84 -12.66 -2.92
N GLY A 97 -11.47 -12.50 -1.74
CA GLY A 97 -10.90 -12.93 -0.46
C GLY A 97 -10.99 -11.87 0.63
N ASN A 98 -11.12 -10.60 0.25
CA ASN A 98 -11.30 -9.48 1.17
C ASN A 98 -10.19 -9.35 2.22
N GLN A 99 -8.93 -9.39 1.79
CA GLN A 99 -7.75 -9.40 2.64
C GLN A 99 -6.78 -8.28 2.28
N SER A 100 -6.11 -7.76 3.29
CA SER A 100 -4.89 -6.95 3.16
C SER A 100 -3.85 -7.54 4.09
N ILE A 101 -2.67 -7.81 3.55
CA ILE A 101 -1.50 -8.30 4.28
C ILE A 101 -0.31 -7.44 3.87
N ILE A 102 0.41 -6.94 4.86
CA ILE A 102 1.68 -6.22 4.69
C ILE A 102 2.64 -6.83 5.72
N LYS A 103 3.26 -7.94 5.34
CA LYS A 103 4.17 -8.70 6.19
C LYS A 103 5.60 -8.19 6.02
N ILE A 104 6.27 -7.92 7.13
CA ILE A 104 7.72 -7.68 7.19
C ILE A 104 8.28 -8.70 8.18
N ASN A 105 9.17 -9.57 7.70
CA ASN A 105 9.48 -10.88 8.29
C ASN A 105 8.20 -11.67 8.59
N ASP A 106 7.98 -12.01 9.86
CA ASP A 106 6.86 -12.82 10.29
C ASP A 106 5.67 -12.05 10.86
N VAL A 107 5.75 -10.71 10.85
CA VAL A 107 4.70 -9.85 11.42
C VAL A 107 3.93 -9.15 10.31
N ASP A 108 2.61 -9.31 10.32
CA ASP A 108 1.69 -8.59 9.44
C ASP A 108 1.27 -7.26 10.09
N TYR A 109 1.71 -6.17 9.47
CA TYR A 109 1.47 -4.80 9.92
C TYR A 109 0.26 -4.14 9.25
N SER A 110 -0.44 -4.84 8.35
CA SER A 110 -1.69 -4.29 7.80
C SER A 110 -2.70 -4.05 8.92
N ARG A 111 -3.43 -2.94 8.83
CA ARG A 111 -4.56 -2.65 9.72
C ARG A 111 -5.75 -3.56 9.45
N LYS A 112 -5.76 -4.28 8.32
CA LYS A 112 -6.83 -5.20 7.90
C LYS A 112 -8.19 -4.51 7.82
N LEU A 113 -8.20 -3.20 7.60
CA LEU A 113 -9.42 -2.39 7.43
C LEU A 113 -9.74 -2.24 5.94
N ARG A 114 -10.99 -1.92 5.63
CA ARG A 114 -11.42 -1.59 4.26
C ARG A 114 -10.63 -0.38 3.75
N GLY A 115 -10.38 -0.33 2.45
CA GLY A 115 -9.68 0.76 1.80
C GLY A 115 -8.19 0.49 1.65
N ILE A 116 -7.41 1.57 1.72
CA ILE A 116 -5.97 1.54 1.49
C ILE A 116 -5.26 1.38 2.84
N ASN A 117 -4.61 0.24 3.05
CA ASN A 117 -3.74 0.01 4.21
C ASN A 117 -2.31 0.40 3.82
N VAL A 118 -1.65 1.17 4.68
CA VAL A 118 -0.33 1.73 4.42
C VAL A 118 0.59 1.46 5.61
N VAL A 119 1.79 0.96 5.31
CA VAL A 119 2.88 0.78 6.28
C VAL A 119 4.06 1.61 5.81
N VAL A 120 4.63 2.39 6.72
CA VAL A 120 5.82 3.19 6.47
C VAL A 120 6.99 2.58 7.24
N THR A 121 8.15 2.51 6.62
CA THR A 121 9.40 2.08 7.26
C THR A 121 10.53 3.07 7.05
N ASP A 122 11.56 2.98 7.90
CA ASP A 122 12.88 3.54 7.60
C ASP A 122 13.59 2.74 6.49
N ALA A 123 14.84 3.10 6.21
CA ALA A 123 15.68 2.45 5.20
C ALA A 123 16.07 1.00 5.54
N ASP A 124 16.03 0.64 6.83
CA ASP A 124 16.34 -0.69 7.35
C ASP A 124 15.09 -1.58 7.49
N LEU A 125 13.97 -1.14 6.92
CA LEU A 125 12.68 -1.80 6.98
C LEU A 125 12.16 -1.98 8.41
N ASN A 126 12.50 -1.07 9.33
CA ASN A 126 11.82 -0.95 10.63
C ASN A 126 10.55 -0.13 10.45
N VAL A 127 9.43 -0.66 10.95
CA VAL A 127 8.14 0.02 10.87
C VAL A 127 8.16 1.28 11.74
N ILE A 128 7.76 2.40 11.16
CA ILE A 128 7.69 3.70 11.83
C ILE A 128 6.28 4.24 11.95
N ASP A 129 5.38 3.89 11.02
CA ASP A 129 4.00 4.36 11.05
C ASP A 129 3.08 3.43 10.24
N LEU A 130 1.79 3.45 10.58
CA LEU A 130 0.75 2.58 10.05
C LEU A 130 -0.53 3.40 9.92
N ILE A 131 -1.15 3.42 8.75
CA ILE A 131 -2.42 4.13 8.56
C ILE A 131 -3.35 3.35 7.63
N ASN A 132 -4.65 3.59 7.79
CA ASN A 132 -5.67 3.14 6.86
C ASN A 132 -6.47 4.35 6.35
N PHE A 133 -6.78 4.34 5.07
CA PHE A 133 -7.67 5.31 4.44
C PHE A 133 -8.91 4.58 3.93
N ASP A 134 -10.03 4.77 4.63
CA ASP A 134 -11.33 4.25 4.18
C ASP A 134 -11.88 5.13 3.04
N THR A 135 -11.81 4.61 1.82
CA THR A 135 -12.33 5.29 0.63
C THR A 135 -13.83 5.07 0.44
N HIS A 136 -14.56 4.50 1.41
CA HIS A 136 -16.01 4.35 1.34
C HIS A 136 -16.75 5.37 2.20
N LEU A 137 -16.16 5.86 3.29
CA LEU A 137 -16.84 6.73 4.27
C LEU A 137 -16.50 8.23 4.18
N GLY A 138 -15.55 8.65 3.35
CA GLY A 138 -15.11 10.04 3.31
C GLY A 138 -14.37 10.48 4.60
N ILE A 139 -14.04 11.77 4.68
CA ILE A 139 -12.99 12.41 5.54
C ILE A 139 -13.10 12.14 7.07
N ASN A 140 -14.14 11.47 7.57
CA ASN A 140 -14.33 11.19 9.01
C ASN A 140 -13.77 9.83 9.49
N GLY A 141 -13.18 9.03 8.60
CA GLY A 141 -12.69 7.67 8.91
C GLY A 141 -11.21 7.56 9.31
N PHE A 142 -10.65 8.50 10.06
CA PHE A 142 -9.25 8.38 10.53
C PHE A 142 -9.16 7.52 11.80
N SER A 143 -8.47 6.39 11.74
CA SER A 143 -7.92 5.75 12.94
C SER A 143 -6.49 6.24 13.17
N PHE A 144 -6.23 6.84 14.32
CA PHE A 144 -4.89 7.17 14.77
C PHE A 144 -4.06 5.90 14.96
N SER A 145 -2.77 5.94 14.62
CA SER A 145 -1.80 4.94 15.05
C SER A 145 -0.88 5.57 16.10
N PHE A 146 -0.78 4.91 17.24
CA PHE A 146 0.32 5.04 18.18
C PHE A 146 1.12 3.74 18.10
N TYR A 147 2.41 3.86 17.84
CA TYR A 147 3.46 2.99 18.38
C TYR A 147 4.70 3.85 18.61
#